data_AF-A0A3S8T2F6-F1
#
_entry.id   AF-A0A3S8T2F6-F1
#
_cell.length_a   1.000
_cell.length_b   1.000
_cell.length_c   1.000
_cell.angle_alpha   90.00
_cell.angle_beta   90.00
_cell.angle_gamma   90.00
#
_symmetry.space_group_name_H-M   'P 1'
#
loop_
_entity.id
_entity.type
_entity.pdbx_description
1 polymer ?
#
loop_
_entity_poly.entity_id
_entity_poly.type
_entity_poly.pdbx_seq_one_letter_code
_entity_poly.pdbx_strand_id
1 'polypeptide(L)' 'MLVVSVVVVNGNVDQALRNVKKKMQKEGVFREMKLGRHYEKPSVKKKRKQEESERRMRKLKKKMDDESC' A
#
# COMPACT_ATOMS: atom_id res chain seq x y z
N MET A 1 -4.58 7.11 -12.41
CA MET A 1 -3.14 6.90 -12.70
C MET A 1 -2.38 7.81 -11.74
N LEU A 2 -1.70 7.24 -10.73
CA LEU A 2 -0.91 8.03 -9.80
C LEU A 2 0.47 8.27 -10.40
N VAL A 3 0.92 9.53 -10.41
CA VAL A 3 2.24 9.92 -10.87
C VAL A 3 3.13 10.09 -9.63
N VAL A 4 4.12 9.21 -9.46
CA VAL A 4 5.05 9.27 -8.32
C VAL A 4 6.29 10.06 -8.72
N SER A 5 6.52 11.21 -8.07
CA SER A 5 7.73 12.02 -8.26
C SER A 5 8.74 11.80 -7.12
N VAL A 6 10.02 11.73 -7.48
CA VAL A 6 11.13 11.64 -6.52
C VAL A 6 12.19 12.67 -6.90
N VAL A 7 12.57 13.48 -5.91
CA VAL A 7 13.65 14.47 -6.03
C VAL A 7 14.96 13.76 -5.77
N VAL A 8 15.91 13.91 -6.70
CA VAL A 8 17.27 13.40 -6.55
C VAL A 8 18.12 14.49 -5.94
N VAL A 9 18.77 14.20 -4.81
CA VAL A 9 19.65 15.14 -4.13
C VAL A 9 21.10 14.69 -4.35
N ASN A 10 21.98 15.61 -4.73
CA ASN A 10 23.42 15.41 -4.89
C ASN A 10 23.83 14.31 -5.91
N GLY A 11 23.03 14.07 -6.95
CA GLY A 11 23.36 13.08 -7.98
C GLY A 11 23.29 11.61 -7.55
N ASN A 12 22.81 11.31 -6.33
CA ASN A 12 22.67 9.94 -5.84
C ASN A 12 21.43 9.24 -6.42
N VAL A 13 21.57 8.71 -7.64
CA VAL A 13 20.50 8.05 -8.40
C VAL A 13 20.03 6.74 -7.74
N ASP A 14 20.94 5.93 -7.21
CA ASP A 14 20.58 4.65 -6.55
C ASP A 14 19.67 4.83 -5.34
N GLN A 15 19.92 5.89 -4.56
CA GLN A 15 19.09 6.21 -3.41
C GLN A 15 17.70 6.68 -3.85
N ALA A 16 17.64 7.50 -4.91
CA ALA A 16 16.37 7.91 -5.49
C ALA A 16 15.56 6.70 -6.00
N LEU A 17 16.18 5.75 -6.69
CA LEU A 17 15.51 4.54 -7.16
C LEU A 17 14.98 3.67 -6.01
N ARG A 18 15.75 3.50 -4.94
CA ARG A 18 15.27 2.82 -3.72
C ARG A 18 14.08 3.53 -3.09
N ASN A 19 14.10 4.86 -3.06
CA ASN A 19 13.03 5.67 -2.51
C ASN A 19 11.75 5.61 -3.37
N VAL A 20 11.88 5.61 -4.70
CA VAL A 20 10.76 5.37 -5.63
C VAL A 20 10.10 4.03 -5.32
N LYS A 21 10.90 2.95 -5.25
CA LYS A 21 10.39 1.60 -4.97
C LYS A 21 9.66 1.54 -3.62
N LYS A 22 10.21 2.16 -2.57
CA LYS A 22 9.57 2.24 -1.25
C LYS A 22 8.26 3.04 -1.29
N LYS A 23 8.21 4.17 -1.99
CA LYS A 23 6.98 4.97 -2.16
C LYS A 23 5.89 4.19 -2.89
N MET A 24 6.23 3.53 -4.00
CA MET A 24 5.29 2.69 -4.76
C MET A 24 4.76 1.50 -3.94
N GLN A 25 5.58 0.92 -3.07
CA GLN A 25 5.15 -0.13 -2.14
C GLN A 25 4.19 0.43 -1.08
N LYS A 26 4.45 1.63 -0.56
CA LYS A 26 3.59 2.30 0.44
C LYS A 26 2.22 2.67 -0.13
N GLU A 27 2.20 3.14 -1.38
CA GLU A 27 0.96 3.47 -2.10
C GLU A 27 0.16 2.23 -2.52
N GLY A 28 0.78 1.03 -2.51
CA GLY A 28 0.09 -0.21 -2.82
C GLY A 28 -0.14 -0.45 -4.32
N VAL A 29 0.53 0.32 -5.19
CA VAL A 29 0.39 0.25 -6.65
C VAL A 29 0.63 -1.18 -7.18
N PHE A 30 1.64 -1.87 -6.66
CA PHE A 30 1.91 -3.27 -7.03
C PHE A 30 0.80 -4.24 -6.64
N ARG A 31 0.10 -3.96 -5.53
CA ARG A 31 -1.02 -4.77 -5.07
C ARG A 31 -2.23 -4.55 -5.97
N GLU A 32 -2.52 -3.31 -6.33
CA GLU A 32 -3.59 -2.97 -7.27
C GLU A 32 -3.32 -3.56 -8.66
N MET A 33 -2.08 -3.45 -9.15
CA MET A 33 -1.66 -4.08 -10.41
C MET A 33 -1.83 -5.60 -10.38
N LYS A 34 -1.49 -6.28 -9.28
CA LYS A 34 -1.69 -7.73 -9.16
C LYS A 34 -3.17 -8.12 -9.16
N LEU A 35 -4.01 -7.34 -8.49
CA LEU A 35 -5.45 -7.55 -8.41
C LEU A 35 -6.17 -7.25 -9.73
N GLY A 36 -5.65 -6.32 -10.53
CA GLY A 36 -6.22 -5.93 -11.82
C GLY A 36 -5.87 -6.85 -13.00
N ARG A 37 -4.97 -7.83 -12.83
CA ARG A 37 -4.54 -8.73 -13.92
C ARG A 37 -5.61 -9.72 -14.36
N HIS A 38 -6.55 -10.08 -13.48
CA HIS A 38 -7.60 -11.05 -13.75
C HIS A 38 -8.94 -10.53 -13.26
N TYR A 39 -10.02 -10.91 -13.97
CA TYR A 39 -11.37 -10.56 -13.55
C TYR A 39 -11.71 -11.24 -12.21
N GLU A 40 -11.87 -10.44 -11.15
CA GLU A 40 -12.35 -10.89 -9.86
C GLU A 40 -13.88 -10.74 -9.82
N LYS A 41 -14.60 -11.84 -9.59
CA LYS A 41 -16.06 -11.82 -9.45
C LYS A 41 -16.47 -10.80 -8.38
N PRO A 42 -17.52 -9.99 -8.59
CA PRO A 42 -17.90 -8.91 -7.66
C PRO A 42 -18.13 -9.38 -6.22
N SER A 43 -18.65 -10.59 -6.01
CA SER A 43 -18.84 -11.17 -4.68
C SER A 43 -17.51 -11.43 -3.95
N VAL A 44 -16.47 -11.85 -4.67
CA VAL A 44 -15.12 -12.10 -4.11
C VAL A 44 -14.45 -10.77 -3.77
N LYS A 45 -14.59 -9.78 -4.66
CA LYS A 45 -14.12 -8.40 -4.42
C LYS A 45 -14.73 -7.78 -3.16
N LYS A 46 -16.03 -8.01 -2.91
CA LYS A 46 -16.72 -7.53 -1.69
C LYS A 46 -16.14 -8.20 -0.43
N LYS A 47 -16.01 -9.52 -0.41
CA LYS A 47 -15.45 -10.27 0.73
C LYS A 47 -14.03 -9.81 1.07
N ARG A 48 -13.16 -9.71 0.06
CA ARG A 48 -11.78 -9.24 0.24
C ARG A 48 -11.67 -7.83 0.81
N LYS A 49 -12.53 -6.90 0.34
CA LYS A 49 -12.57 -5.53 0.87
C LYS A 49 -12.99 -5.50 2.34
N GLN A 50 -13.96 -6.32 2.72
CA GLN A 50 -14.43 -6.41 4.10
C GLN A 50 -13.35 -6.97 5.02
N GLU A 51 -12.72 -8.08 4.65
CA GLU A 51 -11.60 -8.69 5.38
C GLU A 51 -10.40 -7.72 5.53
N GLU A 52 -10.09 -6.97 4.48
CA GLU A 52 -9.01 -5.97 4.51
C GLU A 52 -9.33 -4.80 5.45
N SER A 53 -10.58 -4.32 5.44
CA SER A 53 -11.07 -3.29 6.36
C SER A 53 -10.97 -3.76 7.82
N GLU A 54 -11.50 -4.95 8.11
CA GLU A 54 -11.45 -5.54 9.45
C GLU A 54 -10.01 -5.73 9.93
N ARG A 55 -9.11 -6.23 9.06
CA ARG A 55 -7.68 -6.34 9.39
C ARG A 55 -7.04 -4.98 9.67
N ARG A 56 -7.40 -3.94 8.91
CA ARG A 56 -6.90 -2.57 9.15
C ARG A 56 -7.41 -2.03 10.48
N MET A 57 -8.70 -2.20 10.79
CA MET A 57 -9.30 -1.78 12.06
C MET A 57 -8.68 -2.49 13.26
N ARG A 58 -8.45 -3.81 13.17
CA ARG A 58 -7.75 -4.57 14.24
C ARG A 58 -6.33 -4.05 14.48
N LYS A 59 -5.60 -3.71 13.42
CA LYS A 59 -4.25 -3.13 13.52
C LYS A 59 -4.26 -1.73 14.15
N LEU A 60 -5.26 -0.90 13.82
CA LEU A 60 -5.40 0.43 14.42
C LEU A 60 -5.74 0.34 15.90
N LYS A 61 -6.70 -0.51 16.25
CA LYS A 61 -7.09 -0.73 17.65
C LYS A 61 -5.91 -1.19 18.50
N LYS A 62 -5.15 -2.19 18.02
CA LYS A 62 -3.95 -2.67 18.72
C LYS A 62 -2.93 -1.54 18.99
N LYS A 63 -2.70 -0.65 18.02
CA LYS A 63 -1.81 0.50 18.23
C LYS A 63 -2.32 1.47 19.29
N MET A 64 -3.62 1.73 19.32
CA MET A 64 -4.23 2.60 20.33
C MET A 64 -4.14 1.97 21.72
N ASP A 65 -4.35 0.65 21.81
CA ASP A 65 -4.21 -0.11 23.04
C ASP A 65 -2.74 -0.11 23.53
N ASP A 66 -1.78 -0.26 22.61
CA ASP A 66 -0.33 -0.17 22.90
C ASP A 66 0.11 1.25 23.34
N GLU A 67 -0.55 2.31 22.86
CA GLU A 67 -0.29 3.72 23.26
C GLU A 67 -0.97 4.13 24.57
N SER A 68 -1.94 3.35 25.06
CA SER A 68 -2.71 3.64 26.27
C SER A 68 -2.03 3.14 27.56
N CYS A 69 -0.85 2.50 27.46
CA CYS A 69 -0.06 2.00 28.59
C CYS A 69 1.14 2.89 28.90
#